data_AF-A0A9Q3C0B2-F1
#
_entry.id   AF-A0A9Q3C0B2-F1
#
_cell.length_a   1.000
_cell.length_b   1.000
_cell.length_c   1.000
_cell.angle_alpha   90.00
_cell.angle_beta   90.00
_cell.angle_gamma   90.00
#
_symmetry.space_group_name_H-M   'P 1'
#
loop_
_entity.id
_entity.type
_entity.pdbx_description
1 polymer ?
#
loop_
_entity_poly.entity_id
_entity_poly.type
_entity_poly.pdbx_seq_one_letter_code
_entity_poly.pdbx_strand_id
1 'polypeptide(L)'
;MQQMTQIMANLQADSSSEASRPPDFKTPSMKAPECFYGTQPFKVRSLIQSCQLIYYNDSANFSQDSKNVLYDTSFLIGKAEKWIEPYLSNLNLYSLLCLGPK
;
A
#
# COMPACT_ATOMS: atom_id res chain seq x y z
N MET A 1 -47.66 -5.49 -15.15
CA MET A 1 -46.40 -6.26 -15.08
C MET A 1 -45.23 -5.62 -15.86
N GLN A 2 -45.44 -4.62 -16.74
CA GLN A 2 -44.35 -4.04 -17.55
C GLN A 2 -43.33 -3.18 -16.79
N GLN A 3 -43.68 -2.60 -15.63
CA GLN A 3 -42.75 -1.75 -14.88
C GLN A 3 -41.55 -2.51 -14.28
N MET A 4 -41.71 -3.79 -13.93
CA MET A 4 -40.60 -4.57 -13.36
C MET A 4 -39.53 -4.91 -14.40
N THR A 5 -39.92 -5.09 -15.66
CA THR A 5 -38.98 -5.37 -16.76
C THR A 5 -38.12 -4.15 -17.10
N GLN A 6 -38.70 -2.94 -17.00
CA GLN A 6 -37.98 -1.70 -17.30
C GLN A 6 -36.88 -1.39 -16.26
N ILE A 7 -37.12 -1.73 -14.98
CA ILE A 7 -36.14 -1.51 -13.91
C ILE A 7 -34.93 -2.42 -14.08
N MET A 8 -35.11 -3.69 -14.46
CA MET A 8 -33.99 -4.61 -14.72
C MET A 8 -33.17 -4.21 -15.97
N ALA A 9 -33.83 -3.71 -17.03
CA ALA A 9 -33.13 -3.23 -18.22
C ALA A 9 -32.25 -2.02 -17.94
N ASN A 10 -32.70 -1.10 -17.08
CA ASN A 10 -31.91 0.07 -16.69
C ASN A 10 -30.74 -0.28 -15.75
N LEU A 11 -30.88 -1.31 -14.91
CA LEU A 11 -29.80 -1.83 -14.07
C LEU A 11 -28.71 -2.54 -14.88
N GLN A 12 -29.06 -3.18 -16.00
CA GLN A 12 -28.10 -3.87 -16.86
C GLN A 12 -27.36 -2.93 -17.83
N ALA A 13 -27.98 -1.82 -18.24
CA ALA A 13 -27.35 -0.84 -19.12
C ALA A 13 -26.23 -0.02 -18.43
N ASP A 14 -26.27 0.10 -17.10
CA ASP A 14 -25.24 0.80 -16.31
C ASP A 14 -24.07 -0.13 -15.89
N SER A 15 -24.11 -1.39 -16.31
CA SER A 15 -23.07 -2.40 -16.00
C SER A 15 -22.14 -2.71 -17.18
N SER A 16 -22.30 -2.04 -18.32
CA SER A 16 -21.40 -2.21 -19.47
C SER A 16 -20.24 -1.22 -19.43
N SER A 17 -19.10 -1.72 -18.96
CA SER A 17 -17.73 -1.27 -19.27
C SER A 17 -17.29 0.12 -18.80
N GLU A 18 -17.12 0.30 -17.48
CA GLU A 18 -15.97 1.07 -16.96
C GLU A 18 -15.58 0.74 -15.51
N ALA A 19 -15.89 -0.46 -15.02
CA ALA A 19 -15.42 -0.90 -13.70
C ALA A 19 -14.08 -1.64 -13.81
N SER A 20 -12.96 -0.93 -14.02
CA SER A 20 -11.65 -1.54 -13.73
C SER A 20 -10.45 -0.61 -13.64
N ARG A 21 -10.52 0.66 -14.05
CA ARG A 21 -9.34 1.52 -13.88
C ARG A 21 -9.34 2.12 -12.47
N PRO A 22 -8.41 1.75 -11.57
CA PRO A 22 -8.23 2.52 -10.35
C PRO A 22 -8.08 3.99 -10.75
N PRO A 23 -8.74 4.93 -10.06
CA PRO A 23 -8.60 6.34 -10.39
C PRO A 23 -7.10 6.67 -10.43
N ASP A 24 -6.62 7.23 -11.55
CA ASP A 24 -5.23 7.69 -11.74
C ASP A 24 -4.87 8.87 -10.80
N PHE A 25 -5.75 9.16 -9.83
CA PHE A 25 -5.53 10.14 -8.79
C PHE A 25 -4.36 9.72 -7.92
N LYS A 26 -3.26 10.44 -8.08
CA LYS A 26 -2.12 10.41 -7.19
C LYS A 26 -2.18 11.60 -6.26
N THR A 27 -2.12 11.36 -4.97
CA THR A 27 -1.97 12.39 -3.94
C THR A 27 -0.58 13.02 -4.10
N PRO A 28 -0.47 14.30 -4.48
CA PRO A 28 0.81 14.99 -4.53
C PRO A 28 1.36 15.12 -3.10
N SER A 29 2.68 14.97 -2.95
CA SER A 29 3.38 15.21 -1.67
C SER A 29 2.88 14.36 -0.48
N MET A 30 2.69 13.05 -0.70
CA MET A 30 2.45 12.08 0.37
C MET A 30 3.49 12.20 1.49
N LYS A 31 3.03 12.39 2.73
CA LYS A 31 3.88 12.40 3.91
C LYS A 31 4.41 10.98 4.17
N ALA A 32 5.68 10.88 4.56
CA ALA A 32 6.25 9.61 5.01
C ALA A 32 5.52 9.10 6.28
N PRO A 33 5.42 7.78 6.47
CA PRO A 33 4.91 7.19 7.70
C PRO A 33 5.68 7.62 8.94
N GLU A 34 5.03 7.55 10.10
CA GLU A 34 5.71 7.71 11.39
C GLU A 34 6.45 6.42 11.79
N CYS A 35 7.59 6.55 12.45
CA CYS A 35 8.34 5.40 12.94
C CYS A 35 7.57 4.65 14.04
N PHE A 36 7.62 3.32 13.99
CA PHE A 36 7.00 2.42 14.95
C PHE A 36 8.05 1.76 15.85
N TYR A 37 8.00 2.08 17.14
CA TYR A 37 8.99 1.63 18.13
C TYR A 37 8.72 0.22 18.72
N GLY A 38 7.55 -0.37 18.43
CA GLY A 38 7.11 -1.63 19.03
C GLY A 38 6.50 -1.51 20.44
N THR A 39 6.30 -0.30 20.97
CA THR A 39 5.75 -0.08 22.32
C THR A 39 4.25 0.21 22.35
N GLN A 40 3.66 0.60 21.22
CA GLN A 40 2.26 1.04 21.11
C GLN A 40 1.52 0.22 20.04
N PRO A 41 1.06 -1.01 20.34
CA PRO A 41 0.52 -1.94 19.34
C PRO A 41 -0.59 -1.35 18.47
N PHE A 42 -1.41 -0.45 19.02
CA PHE A 42 -2.49 0.20 18.28
C PHE A 42 -2.02 1.08 17.11
N LYS A 43 -0.77 1.56 17.11
CA LYS A 43 -0.19 2.36 16.01
C LYS A 43 0.27 1.54 14.81
N VAL A 44 0.37 0.21 14.94
CA VAL A 44 0.83 -0.64 13.82
C VAL A 44 -0.11 -0.55 12.63
N ARG A 45 -1.42 -0.43 12.87
CA ARG A 45 -2.42 -0.26 11.80
C ARG A 45 -2.22 1.04 11.04
N SER A 46 -1.92 2.14 11.74
CA SER A 46 -1.68 3.43 11.13
C SER A 46 -0.43 3.45 10.24
N LEU A 47 0.65 2.76 10.67
CA LEU A 47 1.83 2.54 9.85
C LEU A 47 1.47 1.78 8.56
N ILE A 48 0.84 0.61 8.69
CA ILE A 48 0.47 -0.25 7.55
C ILE A 48 -0.41 0.51 6.54
N GLN A 49 -1.43 1.22 7.02
CA GLN A 49 -2.32 2.00 6.15
C GLN A 49 -1.58 3.12 5.41
N SER A 50 -0.64 3.78 6.09
CA SER A 50 0.17 4.84 5.47
C SER A 50 1.07 4.29 4.37
N CYS A 51 1.70 3.14 4.61
CA CYS A 51 2.50 2.44 3.61
C CYS A 51 1.67 1.98 2.40
N GLN A 52 0.52 1.36 2.64
CA GLN A 52 -0.39 0.92 1.56
C GLN A 52 -0.82 2.08 0.65
N LEU A 53 -1.10 3.25 1.24
CA LEU A 53 -1.46 4.43 0.48
C LEU A 53 -0.29 4.91 -0.40
N ILE A 54 0.95 4.81 0.08
CA ILE A 54 2.16 5.14 -0.69
C ILE A 54 2.35 4.16 -1.86
N TYR A 55 2.16 2.86 -1.62
CA TYR A 55 2.27 1.84 -2.67
C TYR A 55 1.25 2.05 -3.77
N TYR A 56 0.02 2.39 -3.40
CA TYR A 56 -1.04 2.73 -4.35
C TYR A 56 -0.67 3.99 -5.16
N ASN A 57 -0.13 5.01 -4.50
CA ASN A 57 0.23 6.27 -5.12
C ASN A 57 1.42 6.13 -6.10
N ASP A 58 2.34 5.21 -5.83
CA ASP A 58 3.57 5.01 -6.59
C ASP A 58 3.82 3.53 -6.94
N SER A 59 2.82 2.92 -7.58
CA SER A 59 2.83 1.51 -7.94
C SER A 59 3.99 1.09 -8.85
N ALA A 60 4.57 2.02 -9.63
CA ALA A 60 5.73 1.76 -10.47
C ALA A 60 6.97 1.44 -9.62
N ASN A 61 7.23 2.27 -8.59
CA ASN A 61 8.34 2.06 -7.66
C ASN A 61 8.09 0.88 -6.72
N PHE A 62 6.83 0.66 -6.33
CA PHE A 62 6.38 -0.41 -5.41
C PHE A 62 5.75 -1.61 -6.13
N SER A 63 6.35 -2.00 -7.26
CA SER A 63 5.89 -3.09 -8.12
C SER A 63 6.27 -4.50 -7.63
N GLN A 64 7.12 -4.60 -6.62
CA GLN A 64 7.60 -5.86 -6.05
C GLN A 64 7.42 -5.86 -4.54
N ASP A 65 6.90 -6.97 -4.00
CA ASP A 65 6.68 -7.12 -2.56
C ASP A 65 7.97 -6.92 -1.74
N SER A 66 9.13 -7.29 -2.29
CA SER A 66 10.44 -7.05 -1.65
C SER A 66 10.69 -5.56 -1.36
N LYS A 67 10.26 -4.67 -2.25
CA LYS A 67 10.39 -3.22 -2.07
C LYS A 67 9.41 -2.69 -1.03
N ASN A 68 8.20 -3.26 -0.99
CA ASN A 68 7.19 -2.92 0.02
C ASN A 68 7.69 -3.32 1.42
N VAL A 69 8.16 -4.56 1.57
CA VAL A 69 8.71 -5.04 2.84
C VAL A 69 9.94 -4.22 3.25
N LEU A 70 10.84 -3.90 2.32
CA LEU A 70 12.00 -3.05 2.61
C LEU A 70 11.58 -1.64 3.08
N TYR A 71 10.55 -1.07 2.46
CA TYR A 71 10.03 0.24 2.84
C TYR A 71 9.36 0.19 4.21
N ASP A 72 8.45 -0.75 4.45
CA ASP A 72 7.79 -0.96 5.75
C ASP A 72 8.81 -1.08 6.89
N THR A 73 9.84 -1.90 6.67
CA THR A 73 10.85 -2.20 7.69
C THR A 73 11.72 -1.00 8.03
N SER A 74 11.92 -0.05 7.11
CA SER A 74 12.66 1.18 7.37
C SER A 74 12.02 2.10 8.43
N PHE A 75 10.73 1.92 8.71
CA PHE A 75 10.00 2.66 9.76
C PHE A 75 9.92 1.89 11.08
N LEU A 76 10.43 0.67 11.15
CA LEU A 76 10.50 -0.09 12.40
C LEU A 76 11.78 0.32 13.13
N ILE A 77 11.63 0.82 14.36
CA ILE A 77 12.75 1.25 15.20
C ILE A 77 12.65 0.57 16.57
N GLY A 78 13.77 0.47 17.29
CA GLY A 78 13.75 0.09 18.70
C GLY A 78 13.38 -1.39 18.90
N LYS A 79 12.27 -1.70 19.57
CA LYS A 79 11.87 -3.11 19.79
C LYS A 79 11.38 -3.78 18.51
N ALA A 80 10.71 -3.02 17.64
CA ALA A 80 10.20 -3.55 16.37
C ALA A 80 11.34 -3.90 15.40
N GLU A 81 12.36 -3.05 15.34
CA GLU A 81 13.58 -3.30 14.55
C GLU A 81 14.30 -4.58 14.98
N LYS A 82 14.57 -4.72 16.29
CA LYS A 82 15.20 -5.92 16.85
C LYS A 82 14.39 -7.20 16.60
N TRP A 83 13.07 -7.07 16.55
CA TRP A 83 12.19 -8.20 16.25
C TRP A 83 12.28 -8.62 14.78
N ILE A 84 12.42 -7.67 13.84
CA ILE A 84 12.46 -7.98 12.42
C ILE A 84 13.86 -8.34 11.90
N GLU A 85 14.92 -7.85 12.54
CA GLU A 85 16.33 -8.07 12.18
C GLU A 85 16.66 -9.50 11.71
N PRO A 86 16.32 -10.58 12.45
CA PRO A 86 16.67 -11.95 12.02
C PRO A 86 15.97 -12.40 10.72
N TYR A 87 14.90 -11.72 10.31
CA TYR A 87 14.17 -12.02 9.08
C TYR A 87 14.67 -11.20 7.89
N LEU A 88 15.38 -10.09 8.14
CA LEU A 88 15.89 -9.21 7.08
C LEU A 88 17.02 -9.87 6.27
N SER A 89 17.78 -10.79 6.85
CA SER A 89 18.87 -11.50 6.17
C SER A 89 18.40 -12.31 4.96
N ASN A 90 17.11 -12.67 4.90
CA ASN A 90 16.50 -13.40 3.79
C ASN A 90 15.94 -12.48 2.69
N LEU A 91 15.77 -11.18 2.99
CA LEU A 91 15.42 -10.20 1.98
C LEU A 91 16.72 -9.90 1.22
N ASN A 92 16.80 -10.41 -0.01
CA ASN A 92 17.99 -10.32 -0.86
C ASN A 92 18.42 -8.85 -1.04
N LEU A 93 19.32 -8.37 -0.17
CA LEU A 93 19.72 -6.97 0.03
C LEU A 93 20.43 -6.35 -1.19
N TYR A 94 20.58 -7.07 -2.30
CA TYR A 94 21.09 -6.52 -3.55
C TYR A 94 20.19 -5.43 -4.17
N SER A 95 18.94 -5.26 -3.73
CA SER A 95 18.10 -4.13 -4.16
C SER A 95 18.22 -2.87 -3.27
N LEU A 96 19.02 -2.91 -2.19
CA LEU A 96 19.17 -1.80 -1.24
C LEU A 96 19.77 -0.54 -1.88
N LEU A 97 20.42 -0.66 -3.03
CA LEU A 97 21.01 0.45 -3.77
C LEU A 97 20.01 1.25 -4.64
N CYS A 98 18.74 0.85 -4.72
CA CYS A 98 17.75 1.51 -5.57
C CYS A 98 16.87 2.54 -4.84
N LEU A 99 16.94 2.61 -3.51
CA LEU A 99 16.27 3.66 -2.73
C LEU A 99 17.30 4.74 -2.38
N GLY A 100 17.69 5.52 -3.39
CA GLY A 100 18.58 6.66 -3.21
C GLY A 100 17.96 7.74 -2.28
N PRO A 101 18.77 8.56 -1.61
CA PRO A 101 18.28 9.68 -0.82
C PRO A 101 17.59 10.69 -1.73
N LYS A 102 16.43 11.19 -1.30
CA LYS A 102 15.77 12.36 -1.90
C LYS A 102 16.59 13.62 -1.69
#